data_AF-A0A1M5SFP4-F1
#
_entry.id   AF-A0A1M5SFP4-F1
#
_cell.length_a   1.000
_cell.length_b   1.000
_cell.length_c   1.000
_cell.angle_alpha   90.00
_cell.angle_beta   90.00
_cell.angle_gamma   90.00
#
_symmetry.space_group_name_H-M   'P 1'
#
loop_
_entity.id
_entity.type
_entity.pdbx_description
1 polymer ?
#
loop_
_entity_poly.entity_id
_entity_poly.type
_entity_poly.pdbx_seq_one_letter_code
_entity_poly.pdbx_strand_id
1 'polypeptide(L)'
;MNIYFKSSRRKKSNQTNIPNIMAFNIIRDFLRNEDHGDTRKKYFIKDLDNSQVNQTMRDIKWLFKKYKGLEVINIEYNNGNVTKIRL
;
A
#
# COMPACT_ATOMS: atom_id res chain seq x y z
N MET A 1 4.91 -5.64 5.78
CA MET A 1 3.68 -5.52 4.98
C MET A 1 3.22 -6.88 4.51
N ASN A 2 2.02 -7.26 4.92
CA ASN A 2 1.43 -8.56 4.64
C ASN A 2 0.07 -8.33 3.97
N ILE A 3 -0.21 -9.10 2.93
CA ILE A 3 -1.53 -9.17 2.33
C ILE A 3 -2.19 -10.46 2.79
N TYR A 4 -3.40 -10.34 3.30
CA TYR A 4 -4.25 -11.45 3.68
C TYR A 4 -5.40 -11.50 2.70
N PHE A 5 -5.57 -12.65 2.07
CA PHE A 5 -6.74 -12.94 1.25
C PHE A 5 -7.56 -14.04 1.91
N LYS A 6 -8.84 -13.77 2.14
CA LYS A 6 -9.81 -14.75 2.64
C LYS A 6 -10.90 -14.94 1.60
N SER A 7 -11.01 -16.17 1.08
CA SER A 7 -12.12 -16.55 0.21
C SER A 7 -13.35 -16.93 1.04
N SER A 8 -14.54 -16.57 0.58
CA SER A 8 -15.80 -16.99 1.22
C SER A 8 -15.97 -18.52 1.27
N ARG A 9 -15.35 -19.26 0.34
CA ARG A 9 -15.42 -20.74 0.27
C ARG A 9 -14.41 -21.47 1.16
N ARG A 10 -13.38 -20.79 1.69
CA ARG A 10 -12.28 -21.43 2.45
C ARG A 10 -12.13 -20.81 3.84
N LYS A 11 -12.13 -21.64 4.89
CA LYS A 11 -11.95 -21.17 6.29
C LYS A 11 -10.56 -20.54 6.55
N LYS A 12 -9.51 -20.94 5.81
CA LYS A 12 -8.14 -20.43 5.98
C LYS A 12 -7.85 -19.27 5.01
N SER A 13 -7.27 -18.19 5.54
CA SER A 13 -6.74 -17.07 4.75
C SER A 13 -5.35 -17.38 4.21
N ASN A 14 -5.09 -17.02 2.96
CA ASN A 14 -3.74 -17.03 2.40
C ASN A 14 -3.02 -15.74 2.79
N GLN A 15 -1.80 -15.88 3.31
CA GLN A 15 -0.94 -14.76 3.66
C GLN A 15 0.24 -14.72 2.68
N THR A 16 0.46 -13.56 2.08
CA THR A 16 1.68 -13.28 1.32
C THR A 16 2.44 -12.14 1.99
N ASN A 17 3.73 -12.37 2.22
CA ASN A 17 4.63 -11.32 2.69
C ASN A 17 5.21 -10.62 1.46
N ILE A 18 4.92 -9.33 1.31
CA ILE A 18 5.54 -8.54 0.25
C ILE A 18 6.90 -8.05 0.77
N PRO A 19 8.01 -8.30 0.04
CA PRO A 19 9.30 -7.73 0.41
C PRO A 19 9.18 -6.21 0.54
N ASN A 20 9.61 -5.67 1.68
CA ASN A 20 9.50 -4.23 1.96
C ASN A 20 10.12 -3.37 0.84
N ILE A 21 11.25 -3.81 0.27
CA ILE A 21 11.90 -3.13 -0.87
C ILE A 21 10.95 -2.97 -2.05
N MET A 22 10.21 -4.03 -2.39
CA MET A 22 9.26 -4.02 -3.50
C MET A 22 8.09 -3.06 -3.23
N ALA A 23 7.53 -3.11 -2.02
CA ALA A 23 6.46 -2.19 -1.62
C ALA A 23 6.89 -0.72 -1.69
N PHE A 24 8.10 -0.40 -1.18
CA PHE A 24 8.61 0.97 -1.23
C PHE A 24 8.93 1.43 -2.66
N ASN A 25 9.37 0.53 -3.54
CA ASN A 25 9.60 0.87 -4.94
C ASN A 25 8.30 1.20 -5.66
N ILE A 26 7.23 0.41 -5.46
CA ILE A 26 5.91 0.68 -6.05
C ILE A 26 5.39 2.05 -5.58
N ILE A 27 5.48 2.35 -4.29
CA ILE A 27 5.03 3.65 -3.75
C ILE A 27 5.85 4.80 -4.34
N ARG A 28 7.18 4.64 -4.42
CA ARG A 28 8.05 5.65 -5.02
C ARG A 28 7.73 5.88 -6.49
N ASP A 29 7.46 4.82 -7.24
CA ASP A 29 7.08 4.89 -8.64
C ASP A 29 5.74 5.61 -8.80
N PHE A 30 4.75 5.27 -7.97
CA PHE A 30 3.46 5.98 -7.91
C PHE A 30 3.62 7.49 -7.68
N LEU A 31 4.60 7.91 -6.87
CA LEU A 31 4.85 9.33 -6.57
C LEU A 31 5.61 10.07 -7.69
N ARG A 32 6.31 9.37 -8.58
CA ARG A 32 7.17 9.99 -9.62
C ARG A 32 6.63 9.84 -11.03
N ASN A 33 6.06 8.69 -11.38
CA ASN A 33 5.72 8.37 -12.76
C ASN A 33 4.52 9.21 -13.23
N GLU A 34 4.64 9.86 -14.39
CA GLU A 34 3.59 10.67 -15.00
C GLU A 34 2.33 9.88 -15.34
N ASP A 35 2.46 8.58 -15.63
CA ASP A 35 1.34 7.66 -15.88
C ASP A 35 0.34 7.62 -14.70
N HIS A 36 0.82 7.94 -13.50
CA HIS A 36 0.00 7.99 -12.28
C HIS A 36 -0.48 9.40 -11.93
N GLY A 37 -0.17 10.42 -12.73
CA GLY A 37 -0.46 11.83 -12.45
C GLY A 37 -1.94 12.11 -12.22
N ASP A 38 -2.82 11.62 -13.09
CA ASP A 38 -4.27 11.80 -12.93
C ASP A 38 -4.82 11.13 -11.69
N THR A 39 -4.26 9.97 -11.32
CA THR A 39 -4.65 9.26 -10.10
C THR A 39 -4.16 10.01 -8.86
N ARG A 40 -2.92 10.50 -8.86
CA ARG A 40 -2.37 11.32 -7.76
C ARG A 40 -3.20 12.58 -7.52
N LYS A 41 -3.59 13.28 -8.58
CA LYS A 41 -4.45 14.48 -8.50
C LYS A 41 -5.78 14.20 -7.80
N LYS A 42 -6.41 13.04 -8.05
CA LYS A 42 -7.64 12.62 -7.35
C LYS A 42 -7.45 12.46 -5.84
N TYR A 43 -6.25 12.14 -5.39
CA TYR A 43 -5.89 12.07 -3.97
C TYR A 43 -5.29 13.38 -3.44
N PHE A 44 -5.42 14.48 -4.17
CA PHE A 44 -4.83 15.79 -3.82
C PHE A 44 -3.30 15.76 -3.67
N ILE A 45 -2.64 14.80 -4.31
CA ILE A 45 -1.18 14.72 -4.37
C ILE A 45 -0.74 15.49 -5.61
N LYS A 46 -0.11 16.65 -5.38
CA LYS A 46 0.54 17.44 -6.44
C LYS A 46 1.77 16.70 -6.99
N ASP A 47 2.28 17.16 -8.13
CA ASP A 47 3.57 16.68 -8.61
C ASP A 47 4.67 17.07 -7.63
N LEU A 48 5.39 16.05 -7.17
CA LEU A 48 6.41 16.17 -6.14
C LEU A 48 7.78 16.25 -6.81
N ASP A 49 8.63 17.15 -6.32
CA ASP A 49 10.04 17.13 -6.69
C ASP A 49 10.79 15.96 -6.03
N ASN A 50 12.01 15.69 -6.48
CA ASN A 50 12.82 14.58 -5.96
C ASN A 50 13.09 14.66 -4.44
N SER A 51 13.21 15.88 -3.88
CA SER A 51 13.42 16.08 -2.45
C SER A 51 12.17 15.71 -1.66
N GLN A 52 11.01 16.19 -2.11
CA GLN A 52 9.70 15.90 -1.55
C GLN A 52 9.40 14.40 -1.59
N VAL A 53 9.64 13.73 -2.73
CA VAL A 53 9.49 12.27 -2.82
C VAL A 53 10.39 11.56 -1.81
N ASN A 54 11.66 11.97 -1.69
CA ASN A 54 12.57 11.34 -0.74
C ASN A 54 12.14 11.55 0.72
N GLN A 55 11.62 12.72 1.06
CA GLN A 55 11.08 13.00 2.38
C GLN A 55 9.84 12.13 2.65
N THR A 56 8.87 12.12 1.74
CA THR A 56 7.68 11.26 1.85
C THR A 56 8.06 9.79 2.02
N MET A 57 9.06 9.29 1.28
CA MET A 57 9.52 7.90 1.43
C MET A 57 10.16 7.62 2.80
N ARG A 58 10.82 8.61 3.43
CA ARG A 58 11.34 8.47 4.81
C ARG A 58 10.19 8.41 5.81
N ASP A 59 9.18 9.25 5.64
CA ASP A 59 8.02 9.31 6.52
C ASP A 59 7.20 8.01 6.45
N ILE A 60 6.97 7.50 5.24
CA ILE A 60 6.31 6.20 5.03
C ILE A 60 7.13 5.06 5.66
N LYS A 61 8.46 5.04 5.48
CA LYS A 61 9.32 4.05 6.15
C LYS A 61 9.21 4.12 7.67
N TRP A 62 9.16 5.33 8.23
CA TRP A 62 9.02 5.54 9.67
C TRP A 62 7.64 5.05 10.17
N LEU A 63 6.57 5.36 9.46
CA LEU A 63 5.21 4.87 9.73
C LEU A 63 5.16 3.33 9.78
N PHE A 64 5.71 2.67 8.75
CA PHE A 64 5.75 1.20 8.66
C PHE A 64 6.57 0.58 9.80
N LYS A 65 7.66 1.23 10.22
CA LYS A 65 8.48 0.75 11.33
C LYS A 65 7.76 0.89 12.68
N LYS A 66 7.04 2.00 12.87
CA LYS A 66 6.41 2.35 14.15
C LYS A 66 5.08 1.62 14.39
N TYR A 67 4.28 1.43 13.34
CA TYR A 67 2.96 0.83 13.44
C TYR A 67 2.90 -0.56 12.81
N LYS A 68 3.55 -1.53 13.47
CA LYS A 68 3.49 -2.93 13.05
C LYS A 68 2.07 -3.48 13.25
N GLY A 69 1.52 -4.12 12.22
CA GLY A 69 0.19 -4.72 12.23
C GLY A 69 -0.95 -3.75 11.94
N LEU A 70 -0.67 -2.49 11.59
CA LEU A 70 -1.72 -1.53 11.23
C LEU A 70 -2.46 -2.01 9.98
N GLU A 71 -3.78 -2.19 10.09
CA GLU A 71 -4.64 -2.53 8.95
C GLU A 71 -4.93 -1.26 8.16
N VAL A 72 -4.38 -1.18 6.95
CA VAL A 72 -4.41 0.03 6.12
C VAL A 72 -5.57 -0.02 5.13
N ILE A 73 -5.85 -1.21 4.60
CA ILE A 73 -6.89 -1.43 3.61
C ILE A 73 -7.63 -2.71 3.98
N ASN A 74 -8.96 -2.62 4.08
CA ASN A 74 -9.86 -3.76 4.14
C ASN A 74 -10.86 -3.62 2.99
N ILE A 75 -10.84 -4.57 2.05
CA ILE A 75 -11.77 -4.61 0.92
C ILE A 75 -12.63 -5.85 1.08
N GLU A 76 -13.93 -5.62 1.23
CA GLU A 76 -14.95 -6.67 1.24
C GLU A 76 -15.67 -6.66 -0.11
N TYR A 77 -15.63 -7.79 -0.80
CA TYR A 77 -16.28 -7.97 -2.09
C TYR A 77 -17.69 -8.54 -1.89
N ASN A 78 -18.62 -8.22 -2.78
CA ASN A 78 -20.02 -8.70 -2.73
C ASN A 78 -20.17 -10.23 -2.70
N ASN A 79 -19.15 -10.98 -3.13
CA ASN A 79 -19.11 -12.44 -3.06
C ASN A 79 -18.60 -12.98 -1.70
N GLY A 80 -18.44 -12.10 -0.71
CA GLY A 80 -17.96 -12.40 0.64
C GLY A 80 -16.44 -12.62 0.75
N ASN A 81 -15.68 -12.37 -0.31
CA ASN A 81 -14.22 -12.40 -0.24
C ASN A 81 -13.71 -11.14 0.48
N VAL A 82 -12.60 -11.29 1.21
CA VAL A 82 -11.98 -10.20 1.96
C VAL A 82 -10.49 -10.13 1.64
N THR A 83 -10.02 -8.95 1.27
CA THR A 83 -8.59 -8.63 1.14
C THR A 83 -8.20 -7.62 2.19
N LYS A 84 -7.23 -7.96 3.05
CA LYS A 84 -6.68 -7.07 4.08
C LYS A 84 -5.21 -6.81 3.82
N ILE A 85 -4.80 -5.55 3.92
CA ILE A 85 -3.39 -5.15 3.85
C ILE A 85 -2.99 -4.62 5.22
N ARG A 86 -1.95 -5.22 5.81
CA ARG A 86 -1.39 -4.79 7.10
C ARG A 86 0.09 -4.42 6.95
N LEU A 87 0.54 -3.40 7.69
CA LEU A 87 1.95 -2.96 7.68
C LEU A 87 2.87 -3.82 8.53
#